data_AF-G2DVK3-F1
#
_entry.id   AF-G2DVK3-F1
#
_cell.length_a   1.000
_cell.length_b   1.000
_cell.length_c   1.000
_cell.angle_alpha   90.00
_cell.angle_beta   90.00
_cell.angle_gamma   90.00
#
_symmetry.space_group_name_H-M   'P 1'
#
loop_
_entity.id
_entity.type
_entity.pdbx_description
1 polymer ?
#
loop_
_entity_poly.entity_id
_entity_poly.type
_entity_poly.pdbx_seq_one_letter_code
_entity_poly.pdbx_strand_id
1 'polypeptide(L)'
;MPVTKLTASPRARQLIAPLLVPSEAPFKDYLRAADYCTAVMNYTESHEDREYLAQWRAAFTALMVSPQDEQIELLKQLRQVFQVERSPMGTLRSVKRRTK
;
A
#
# COMPACT_ATOMS: atom_id res chain seq x y z
N MET A 1 6.37 6.31 17.36
CA MET A 1 4.89 6.25 17.34
C MET A 1 4.49 4.78 17.28
N PRO A 2 3.54 4.33 18.10
CA PRO A 2 3.13 2.93 18.12
C PRO A 2 2.60 2.56 16.74
N VAL A 3 3.04 1.42 16.21
CA VAL A 3 2.59 0.89 14.92
C VAL A 3 1.21 0.31 15.14
N THR A 4 0.17 1.09 14.86
CA THR A 4 -1.22 0.66 15.06
C THR A 4 -1.52 -0.52 14.13
N LYS A 5 -2.04 -1.62 14.70
CA LYS A 5 -2.60 -2.72 13.92
C LYS A 5 -3.75 -2.13 13.10
N LEU A 6 -3.73 -2.34 11.78
CA LEU A 6 -4.80 -1.86 10.93
C LEU A 6 -6.01 -2.79 11.08
N THR A 7 -7.08 -2.28 11.69
CA THR A 7 -8.39 -2.93 11.63
C THR A 7 -8.94 -2.72 10.22
N ALA A 8 -9.32 -3.81 9.57
CA ALA A 8 -9.90 -3.82 8.23
C ALA A 8 -10.66 -5.13 8.07
N SER A 9 -11.74 -5.10 7.30
CA SER A 9 -12.51 -6.29 6.99
C SER A 9 -11.67 -7.30 6.20
N PRO A 10 -11.98 -8.61 6.32
CA PRO A 10 -11.35 -9.63 5.47
C PRO A 10 -11.47 -9.32 3.98
N ARG A 11 -12.61 -8.72 3.58
CA ARG A 11 -12.85 -8.28 2.20
C ARG A 11 -11.85 -7.21 1.77
N ALA A 12 -11.69 -6.13 2.54
CA ALA A 12 -10.73 -5.08 2.21
C ALA A 12 -9.29 -5.62 2.10
N ARG A 13 -8.91 -6.58 2.94
CA ARG A 13 -7.60 -7.25 2.86
C ARG A 13 -7.43 -8.10 1.60
N GLN A 14 -8.45 -8.86 1.22
CA GLN A 14 -8.46 -9.67 -0.01
C GLN A 14 -8.30 -8.82 -1.27
N LEU A 15 -8.79 -7.58 -1.25
CA LEU A 15 -8.64 -6.64 -2.36
C LEU A 15 -7.19 -6.17 -2.58
N ILE A 16 -6.43 -6.04 -1.50
CA ILE A 16 -5.04 -5.55 -1.56
C ILE A 16 -4.04 -6.65 -1.91
N ALA A 17 -4.26 -7.88 -1.43
CA ALA A 17 -3.36 -9.01 -1.65
C ALA A 17 -2.88 -9.18 -3.11
N PRO A 18 -3.75 -9.19 -4.14
CA PRO A 18 -3.32 -9.37 -5.53
C PRO A 18 -2.57 -8.17 -6.11
N LEU A 19 -2.64 -7.00 -5.47
CA LEU A 19 -2.00 -5.76 -5.94
C LEU A 19 -0.55 -5.63 -5.44
N LEU A 20 -0.11 -6.50 -4.53
CA LEU A 20 1.24 -6.52 -3.95
C LEU A 20 2.17 -7.53 -4.63
N VAL A 21 2.08 -7.62 -5.95
CA VAL A 21 2.93 -8.49 -6.77
C VAL A 21 3.95 -7.66 -7.55
N PRO A 22 5.14 -8.21 -7.86
CA PRO A 22 6.07 -7.57 -8.78
C PRO A 22 5.39 -7.31 -10.13
N SER A 23 5.71 -6.17 -10.75
CA SER A 23 5.13 -5.76 -12.03
C SER A 23 6.24 -5.42 -13.02
N GLU A 24 6.05 -5.83 -14.27
CA GLU A 24 6.90 -5.44 -15.41
C GLU A 24 6.57 -4.03 -15.94
N ALA A 25 5.38 -3.50 -15.62
CA ALA A 25 4.91 -2.17 -15.97
C ALA A 25 4.46 -1.39 -14.72
N PRO A 26 5.36 -1.16 -13.76
CA PRO A 26 5.00 -0.85 -12.38
C PRO A 26 4.21 0.45 -12.24
N PHE A 27 4.55 1.50 -13.00
CA PHE A 27 3.78 2.75 -12.97
C PHE A 27 2.30 2.51 -13.30
N LYS A 28 2.00 1.77 -14.37
CA LYS A 28 0.64 1.50 -14.84
C LYS A 28 -0.12 0.61 -13.87
N ASP A 29 0.52 -0.43 -13.36
CA ASP A 29 -0.14 -1.41 -12.49
C ASP A 29 -0.42 -0.83 -11.10
N TYR A 30 0.52 -0.06 -10.54
CA TYR A 30 0.30 0.62 -9.26
C TYR A 30 -0.63 1.83 -9.38
N LEU A 31 -0.70 2.49 -10.54
CA LEU A 31 -1.75 3.49 -10.81
C LEU A 31 -3.13 2.83 -10.76
N ARG A 32 -3.31 1.70 -11.45
CA ARG A 32 -4.55 0.93 -11.40
C ARG A 32 -4.89 0.50 -9.97
N ALA A 33 -3.91 0.06 -9.19
CA ALA A 33 -4.10 -0.30 -7.79
C ALA A 33 -4.58 0.90 -6.95
N ALA A 34 -3.98 2.08 -7.14
CA ALA A 34 -4.39 3.31 -6.46
C ALA A 34 -5.80 3.78 -6.85
N ASP A 35 -6.16 3.69 -8.14
CA ASP A 35 -7.50 3.99 -8.63
C ASP A 35 -8.53 3.01 -8.09
N TYR A 36 -8.19 1.73 -8.03
CA TYR A 36 -9.05 0.70 -7.44
C TYR A 36 -9.33 0.97 -5.96
N CYS A 37 -8.31 1.31 -5.17
CA CYS A 37 -8.49 1.73 -3.78
C CYS A 37 -9.42 2.95 -3.70
N THR A 38 -9.23 3.95 -4.56
CA THR A 38 -10.08 5.17 -4.62
C THR A 38 -11.54 4.81 -4.89
N ALA A 39 -11.80 3.94 -5.86
CA ALA A 39 -13.14 3.50 -6.21
C ALA A 39 -13.81 2.81 -5.00
N VAL A 40 -13.15 1.84 -4.39
CA VAL A 40 -13.73 1.11 -3.24
C VAL A 40 -13.94 2.04 -2.04
N MET A 41 -13.03 2.99 -1.78
CA MET A 41 -13.19 3.99 -0.73
C MET A 41 -14.44 4.85 -0.90
N ASN A 42 -14.83 5.16 -2.14
CA ASN A 42 -16.00 5.98 -2.45
C ASN A 42 -17.33 5.24 -2.21
N TYR A 43 -17.32 3.90 -2.28
CA TYR A 43 -18.54 3.08 -2.14
C TYR A 43 -18.64 2.31 -0.83
N THR A 44 -17.56 2.25 -0.04
CA THR A 44 -17.60 1.61 1.28
C THR A 44 -18.16 2.57 2.34
N GLU A 45 -19.08 2.05 3.15
CA GLU A 45 -19.60 2.75 4.34
C GLU A 45 -18.72 2.52 5.57
N SER A 46 -17.85 1.50 5.54
CA SER A 46 -16.94 1.19 6.64
C SER A 46 -15.80 2.21 6.72
N HIS A 47 -15.73 2.94 7.83
CA HIS A 47 -14.66 3.88 8.10
C HIS A 47 -13.29 3.20 8.19
N GLU A 48 -13.22 2.03 8.83
CA GLU A 48 -11.98 1.26 8.97
C GLU A 48 -11.43 0.82 7.60
N ASP A 49 -12.31 0.30 6.74
CA ASP A 49 -11.90 -0.11 5.39
C ASP A 49 -11.46 1.09 4.54
N ARG A 50 -12.11 2.24 4.72
CA ARG A 50 -11.73 3.48 4.05
C ARG A 50 -10.33 3.95 4.46
N GLU A 51 -10.03 3.95 5.76
CA GLU A 51 -8.68 4.29 6.25
C GLU A 51 -7.63 3.28 5.79
N TYR A 52 -7.95 1.98 5.86
CA TYR A 52 -7.08 0.92 5.38
C TYR A 52 -6.70 1.11 3.91
N LEU A 53 -7.71 1.28 3.05
CA LEU A 53 -7.52 1.49 1.61
C LEU A 53 -6.81 2.81 1.31
N ALA A 54 -7.04 3.87 2.09
CA ALA A 54 -6.32 5.13 1.94
C ALA A 54 -4.81 4.97 2.18
N GLN A 55 -4.43 4.19 3.20
CA GLN A 55 -3.03 3.91 3.49
C GLN A 55 -2.37 3.06 2.40
N TRP A 56 -3.08 2.06 1.86
CA TRP A 56 -2.58 1.26 0.74
C TRP A 56 -2.51 2.04 -0.57
N ARG A 57 -3.48 2.92 -0.85
CA ARG A 57 -3.43 3.87 -1.96
C ARG A 57 -2.15 4.70 -1.90
N ALA A 58 -1.82 5.27 -0.74
CA ALA A 58 -0.59 6.04 -0.56
C ALA A 58 0.67 5.18 -0.82
N ALA A 59 0.65 3.91 -0.42
CA ALA A 59 1.75 2.98 -0.66
C ALA A 59 1.94 2.67 -2.15
N PHE A 60 0.84 2.46 -2.90
CA PHE A 60 0.91 2.27 -4.36
C PHE A 60 1.39 3.54 -5.06
N THR A 61 0.93 4.72 -4.65
CA THR A 61 1.45 6.00 -5.18
C THR A 61 2.95 6.14 -4.93
N ALA A 62 3.45 5.72 -3.76
CA ALA A 62 4.88 5.72 -3.49
C ALA A 62 5.64 4.77 -4.42
N LEU A 63 5.13 3.54 -4.62
CA LEU A 63 5.71 2.58 -5.57
C LEU A 63 5.77 3.14 -7.00
N MET A 64 4.77 3.89 -7.45
CA MET A 64 4.76 4.51 -8.78
C MET A 64 5.88 5.52 -9.01
N VAL A 65 6.25 6.27 -7.97
CA VAL A 65 7.21 7.38 -8.07
C VAL A 65 8.61 7.03 -7.57
N SER A 66 8.78 5.84 -6.98
CA SER A 66 10.08 5.34 -6.54
C SER A 66 10.97 4.95 -7.73
N PRO A 67 12.30 5.19 -7.65
CA PRO A 67 13.28 4.61 -8.55
C PRO A 67 13.18 3.08 -8.58
N GLN A 68 13.57 2.47 -9.71
CA GLN A 68 13.41 1.02 -9.93
C GLN A 68 14.07 0.17 -8.83
N ASP A 69 15.28 0.55 -8.39
CA ASP A 69 16.02 -0.18 -7.34
C ASP A 69 15.33 -0.07 -5.97
N GLU A 70 14.75 1.08 -5.65
CA GLU A 70 14.02 1.32 -4.40
C GLU A 70 12.63 0.67 -4.42
N GLN A 71 12.02 0.55 -5.60
CA GLN A 71 10.69 -0.02 -5.77
C GLN A 71 10.65 -1.50 -5.36
N ILE A 72 11.67 -2.27 -5.71
CA ILE A 72 11.78 -3.69 -5.35
C ILE A 72 11.85 -3.85 -3.82
N GLU A 73 12.72 -3.07 -3.18
CA GLU A 73 12.88 -3.10 -1.72
C GLU A 73 11.62 -2.58 -1.00
N LEU A 74 10.99 -1.52 -1.50
CA LEU A 74 9.74 -1.01 -0.97
C LEU A 74 8.63 -2.05 -1.08
N LEU A 75 8.48 -2.71 -2.23
CA LEU A 75 7.47 -3.76 -2.43
C LEU A 75 7.69 -4.93 -1.45
N LYS A 76 8.94 -5.36 -1.26
CA LYS A 76 9.29 -6.41 -0.30
C LYS A 76 8.87 -6.03 1.13
N GLN A 77 9.17 -4.79 1.55
CA GLN A 77 8.77 -4.30 2.86
C GLN A 77 7.24 -4.17 3.00
N LEU A 78 6.55 -3.73 1.96
CA LEU A 78 5.09 -3.63 1.92
C LEU A 78 4.42 -5.01 2.03
N ARG A 79 4.95 -6.03 1.33
CA ARG A 79 4.48 -7.42 1.46
C ARG A 79 4.67 -7.95 2.88
N GLN A 80 5.81 -7.67 3.51
CA GLN A 80 6.05 -8.07 4.90
C GLN A 80 5.05 -7.39 5.85
N VAL A 81 4.82 -6.09 5.69
CA VAL A 81 3.87 -5.33 6.49
C VAL A 81 2.43 -5.82 6.31
N PHE A 82 2.05 -6.19 5.08
CA PHE A 82 0.76 -6.81 4.78
C PHE A 82 0.58 -8.14 5.53
N GLN A 83 1.59 -9.01 5.50
CA GLN A 83 1.55 -10.32 6.18
C GLN A 83 1.37 -10.21 7.70
N VAL A 84 1.93 -9.18 8.33
CA VAL A 84 1.80 -8.95 9.78
C VAL A 84 0.67 -7.98 10.14
N GLU A 85 -0.21 -7.67 9.18
CA GLU A 85 -1.41 -6.81 9.34
C GLU A 85 -1.10 -5.40 9.88
N ARG A 86 0.03 -4.83 9.46
CA ARG A 86 0.48 -3.50 9.90
C ARG A 86 0.20 -2.44 8.84
N SER A 87 0.27 -1.19 9.28
CA SER A 87 0.18 -0.02 8.39
C SER A 87 1.38 0.08 7.44
N PRO A 88 1.15 0.26 6.12
CA PRO A 88 2.22 0.51 5.16
C PRO A 88 2.91 1.86 5.36
N MET A 89 2.28 2.80 6.09
CA MET A 89 2.81 4.16 6.30
C MET A 89 4.14 4.17 7.05
N GLY A 90 4.40 3.17 7.91
CA GLY A 90 5.69 3.01 8.60
C GLY A 90 6.84 2.79 7.63
N THR A 91 6.59 2.04 6.56
CA THR A 91 7.55 1.72 5.49
C THR A 91 7.90 2.95 4.65
N LEU A 92 6.88 3.77 4.33
CA LEU A 92 7.05 4.96 3.49
C LEU A 92 7.96 6.02 4.12
N ARG A 93 8.02 6.09 5.47
CA ARG A 93 8.92 7.01 6.19
C ARG A 93 10.38 6.58 6.12
N SER A 94 10.65 5.30 5.87
CA SER A 94 12.02 4.77 5.81
C SER A 94 12.70 5.06 4.46
N VAL A 95 11.94 5.09 3.37
CA VAL A 95 12.47 5.36 2.02
C VAL A 95 13.01 6.79 1.91
N LYS A 96 12.29 7.79 2.43
CA LYS A 96 12.72 9.20 2.43
C LYS A 96 14.02 9.51 3.20
N ARG A 97 14.52 8.59 4.05
CA ARG A 97 15.69 8.85 4.90
C ARG A 97 17.02 8.36 4.30
N ARG A 98 17.01 7.66 3.16
CA ARG A 98 18.25 7.14 2.52
C ARG A 98 18.86 8.07 1.47
N THR A 99 18.28 9.24 1.22
CA THR A 99 18.96 10.31 0.49
C THR A 99 19.89 11.07 1.42
N LYS A 100 21.11 10.57 1.63
CA LYS A 100 22.25 11.38 2.09
C LYS A 100 23.56 10.82 1.58
#